data_AF-Q3BZ58-F1
#
_entry.id   AF-Q3BZ58-F1
#
_cell.length_a   1.000
_cell.length_b   1.000
_cell.length_c   1.000
_cell.angle_alpha   90.00
_cell.angle_beta   90.00
_cell.angle_gamma   90.00
#
_symmetry.space_group_name_H-M   'P 1'
#
loop_
_entity.id
_entity.type
_entity.pdbx_description
1 polymer ?
#
loop_
_entity_poly.entity_id
_entity_poly.type
_entity_poly.pdbx_seq_one_letter_code
_entity_poly.pdbx_strand_id
1 'polypeptide(L)'
;MYVAQSTPSERNKHAYQYRKAKRVFRDTSLKAMNDTVVDYKFDVRSSSKSSIESDLVITEDDIPIEGKGKGRQCFIKTEFALRNRESALDLLLLEEPENHLSHVHMHKLIQRIDASKDKQLFIATHSSFIATRLNLRKVLLLNEVGAAKPASLQNLTDDTARFFMKAPDNNVLELSLCNRAILVEGDAEFILLGALYEACSGGSSTEKDGIHVISVDGTSFKRYMELAKVLGIKVAIVRDNDTDYQLNCVDNYKDFVSDKIRVFADPDPARSTFEICIYQDNTKSCDDMFAAGRRTLSVQDYMLDNKTEVAFRLLEKHGKALTVPPYIEQAIAWIRG
;
A
#
# COMPACT_ATOMS: atom_id res chain seq x y z
N MET A 1 -14.08 21.10 -15.15
CA MET A 1 -13.81 22.06 -14.05
C MET A 1 -14.53 23.38 -14.21
N TYR A 2 -14.43 24.06 -15.37
CA TYR A 2 -15.20 25.29 -15.62
C TYR A 2 -16.71 25.10 -15.37
N VAL A 3 -17.29 24.02 -15.91
CA VAL A 3 -18.69 23.63 -15.67
C VAL A 3 -18.99 23.42 -14.19
N ALA A 4 -18.06 22.80 -13.45
CA ALA A 4 -18.20 22.55 -12.01
C ALA A 4 -18.08 23.81 -11.14
N GLN A 5 -17.58 24.93 -11.68
CA GLN A 5 -17.32 26.17 -10.94
C GLN A 5 -18.22 27.34 -11.37
N SER A 6 -19.13 27.11 -12.31
CA SER A 6 -20.02 28.15 -12.85
C SER A 6 -21.45 27.66 -12.94
N THR A 7 -22.41 28.56 -12.73
CA THR A 7 -23.84 28.30 -12.92
C THR A 7 -24.20 28.31 -14.41
N PRO A 8 -25.33 27.70 -14.83
CA PRO A 8 -25.80 27.79 -16.21
C PRO A 8 -25.93 29.23 -16.72
N SER A 9 -26.37 30.16 -15.86
CA SER A 9 -26.49 31.59 -16.20
C SER A 9 -25.12 32.24 -16.45
N GLU A 10 -24.14 31.98 -15.58
CA GLU A 10 -22.77 32.47 -15.77
C GLU A 10 -22.13 31.92 -17.04
N ARG A 11 -22.29 30.62 -17.33
CA ARG A 11 -21.77 30.01 -18.56
C ARG A 11 -22.36 30.66 -19.81
N ASN A 12 -23.67 30.90 -19.82
CA ASN A 12 -24.33 31.59 -20.93
C ASN A 12 -23.79 33.02 -21.12
N LYS A 13 -23.63 33.76 -20.02
CA LYS A 13 -23.06 35.12 -20.04
C LYS A 13 -21.62 35.11 -20.56
N HIS A 14 -20.78 34.24 -20.04
CA HIS A 14 -19.37 34.12 -20.45
C HIS A 14 -19.24 33.71 -21.92
N ALA A 15 -20.02 32.71 -22.37
CA ALA A 15 -20.03 32.30 -23.77
C ALA A 15 -20.47 33.43 -24.71
N TYR A 16 -21.47 34.23 -24.31
CA TYR A 16 -21.88 35.41 -25.07
C TYR A 16 -20.77 36.46 -25.15
N GLN A 17 -20.15 36.82 -24.01
CA GLN A 17 -19.08 37.82 -23.98
C GLN A 17 -17.85 37.37 -24.76
N TYR A 18 -17.50 36.09 -24.68
CA TYR A 18 -16.39 35.52 -25.44
C TYR A 18 -16.63 35.58 -26.96
N ARG A 19 -17.85 35.22 -27.43
CA ARG A 19 -18.24 35.40 -28.84
C ARG A 19 -18.25 36.87 -29.26
N LYS A 20 -18.65 37.78 -28.37
CA LYS A 20 -18.60 39.22 -28.62
C LYS A 20 -17.15 39.70 -28.78
N ALA A 21 -16.23 39.27 -27.91
CA ALA A 21 -14.81 39.61 -28.01
C ALA A 21 -14.18 39.10 -29.32
N LYS A 22 -14.50 37.86 -29.74
CA LYS A 22 -14.07 37.32 -31.04
C LYS A 22 -14.52 38.19 -32.22
N ARG A 23 -15.79 38.65 -32.22
CA ARG A 23 -16.31 39.58 -33.24
C ARG A 23 -15.60 40.94 -33.20
N VAL A 24 -15.39 41.50 -32.01
CA VAL A 24 -14.65 42.77 -31.86
C VAL A 24 -13.25 42.65 -32.44
N PHE A 25 -12.51 41.57 -32.14
CA PHE A 25 -11.18 41.34 -32.68
C PHE A 25 -11.18 41.27 -34.22
N ARG A 26 -12.18 40.62 -34.81
CA ARG A 26 -12.36 40.61 -36.28
C ARG A 26 -12.59 42.01 -36.84
N ASP A 27 -13.46 42.79 -36.21
CA ASP A 27 -13.88 44.10 -36.70
C ASP A 27 -12.86 45.22 -36.39
N THR A 28 -11.85 44.95 -35.55
CA THR A 28 -10.77 45.87 -35.21
C THR A 28 -9.41 45.39 -35.71
N SER A 29 -8.86 44.33 -35.12
CA SER A 29 -7.51 43.83 -35.40
C SER A 29 -7.35 43.24 -36.79
N LEU A 30 -8.39 42.62 -37.34
CA LEU A 30 -8.37 42.07 -38.71
C LEU A 30 -8.94 43.02 -39.76
N LYS A 31 -9.35 44.24 -39.38
CA LYS A 31 -10.08 45.16 -40.28
C LYS A 31 -9.28 45.51 -41.53
N ALA A 32 -8.04 45.99 -41.36
CA ALA A 32 -7.21 46.43 -42.50
C ALA A 32 -7.00 45.31 -43.53
N MET A 33 -6.78 44.08 -43.06
CA MET A 33 -6.65 42.89 -43.91
C MET A 33 -7.98 42.55 -44.59
N ASN A 34 -9.08 42.57 -43.85
CA ASN A 34 -10.42 42.30 -44.38
C ASN A 34 -10.93 43.36 -45.36
N ASP A 35 -10.45 44.60 -45.26
CA ASP A 35 -10.77 45.68 -46.20
C ASP A 35 -9.95 45.54 -47.51
N THR A 36 -8.87 44.74 -47.53
CA THR A 36 -8.02 44.53 -48.73
C THR A 36 -8.42 43.33 -49.58
N VAL A 37 -9.05 42.31 -49.00
CA VAL A 37 -9.53 41.12 -49.73
C VAL A 37 -10.90 41.38 -50.34
N VAL A 38 -11.05 41.03 -51.63
CA VAL A 38 -12.33 41.07 -52.36
C VAL A 38 -12.95 39.67 -52.31
N ASP A 39 -14.27 39.60 -52.14
CA ASP A 39 -15.11 38.39 -52.06
C ASP A 39 -14.99 37.51 -50.78
N TYR A 40 -13.94 37.66 -49.98
CA TYR A 40 -13.72 36.83 -48.77
C TYR A 40 -13.33 37.67 -47.53
N LYS A 41 -13.58 37.12 -46.34
CA LYS A 41 -13.18 37.71 -45.05
C LYS A 41 -12.57 36.67 -44.12
N PHE A 42 -11.54 37.07 -43.39
CA PHE A 42 -10.99 36.33 -42.27
C PHE A 42 -11.86 36.52 -41.03
N ASP A 43 -12.23 35.42 -40.37
CA ASP A 43 -13.02 35.41 -39.14
C ASP A 43 -12.33 34.56 -38.06
N VAL A 44 -12.65 34.83 -36.80
CA VAL A 44 -12.19 34.05 -35.65
C VAL A 44 -13.19 32.92 -35.40
N ARG A 45 -12.70 31.68 -35.39
CA ARG A 45 -13.53 30.49 -35.21
C ARG A 45 -14.37 30.60 -33.92
N SER A 46 -15.68 30.43 -34.07
CA SER A 46 -16.63 30.37 -32.97
C SER A 46 -17.54 29.16 -33.17
N SER A 47 -17.15 28.02 -32.59
CA SER A 47 -17.90 26.76 -32.66
C SER A 47 -17.81 26.04 -31.31
N SER A 48 -18.47 24.89 -31.17
CA SER A 48 -18.32 24.05 -29.96
C SER A 48 -16.86 23.64 -29.70
N LYS A 49 -16.06 23.47 -30.77
CA LYS A 49 -14.62 23.16 -30.70
C LYS A 49 -13.70 24.39 -30.56
N SER A 50 -14.27 25.61 -30.53
CA SER A 50 -13.55 26.87 -30.27
C SER A 50 -14.47 27.80 -29.50
N SER A 51 -14.77 27.37 -28.27
CA SER A 51 -15.64 28.03 -27.31
C SER A 51 -14.82 28.44 -26.09
N ILE A 52 -15.42 29.21 -25.18
CA ILE A 52 -14.75 29.54 -23.93
C ILE A 52 -14.38 28.28 -23.14
N GLU A 53 -15.14 27.20 -23.26
CA GLU A 53 -14.89 25.96 -22.51
C GLU A 53 -13.68 25.18 -23.05
N SER A 54 -13.41 25.26 -24.36
CA SER A 54 -12.25 24.63 -24.99
C SER A 54 -10.99 25.47 -24.92
N ASP A 55 -11.16 26.80 -24.90
CA ASP A 55 -10.06 27.76 -25.03
C ASP A 55 -9.56 28.24 -23.64
N LEU A 56 -10.23 27.84 -22.55
CA LEU A 56 -9.90 28.23 -21.18
C LEU A 56 -8.92 27.25 -20.54
N VAL A 57 -7.85 27.81 -19.99
CA VAL A 57 -6.80 27.11 -19.25
C VAL A 57 -6.89 27.53 -17.78
N ILE A 58 -6.53 26.61 -16.89
CA ILE A 58 -6.45 26.91 -15.47
C ILE A 58 -5.02 27.29 -15.15
N THR A 59 -4.84 28.41 -14.45
CA THR A 59 -3.54 28.87 -13.97
C THR A 59 -3.49 28.83 -12.45
N GLU A 60 -2.29 28.62 -11.92
CA GLU A 60 -1.97 28.81 -10.51
C GLU A 60 -0.66 29.60 -10.45
N ASP A 61 -0.69 30.77 -9.81
CA ASP A 61 0.41 31.75 -9.84
C ASP A 61 0.77 32.16 -11.29
N ASP A 62 -0.25 32.42 -12.12
CA ASP A 62 -0.15 32.76 -13.55
C ASP A 62 0.52 31.71 -14.45
N ILE A 63 0.84 30.54 -13.91
CA ILE A 63 1.40 29.41 -14.67
C ILE A 63 0.27 28.42 -15.00
N PRO A 64 0.06 28.08 -16.29
CA PRO A 64 -0.84 27.01 -16.69
C PRO A 64 -0.58 25.72 -15.92
N ILE A 65 -1.64 25.06 -15.44
CA ILE A 65 -1.50 23.79 -14.70
C ILE A 65 -0.76 22.75 -15.55
N GLU A 66 -0.96 22.75 -16.87
CA GLU A 66 -0.27 21.88 -17.82
C GLU A 66 1.25 22.02 -17.77
N GLY A 67 1.74 23.21 -17.41
CA GLY A 67 3.16 23.52 -17.21
C GLY A 67 3.70 23.16 -15.81
N LYS A 68 2.83 22.75 -14.87
CA LYS A 68 3.25 22.31 -13.52
C LYS A 68 3.61 20.82 -13.51
N GLY A 69 4.38 20.38 -12.52
CA GLY A 69 4.70 18.96 -12.34
C GLY A 69 3.46 18.07 -12.19
N LYS A 70 3.51 16.84 -12.71
CA LYS A 70 2.35 15.92 -12.77
C LYS A 70 1.65 15.71 -11.44
N GLY A 71 2.38 15.64 -10.33
CA GLY A 71 1.79 15.56 -8.99
C GLY A 71 0.93 16.76 -8.63
N ARG A 72 1.38 17.98 -8.96
CA ARG A 72 0.60 19.20 -8.74
C ARG A 72 -0.64 19.22 -9.62
N GLN A 73 -0.53 18.75 -10.87
CA GLN A 73 -1.68 18.59 -11.76
C GLN A 73 -2.74 17.64 -11.19
N CYS A 74 -2.31 16.47 -10.71
CA CYS A 74 -3.19 15.48 -10.08
C CYS A 74 -3.91 16.10 -8.87
N PHE A 75 -3.14 16.73 -7.97
CA PHE A 75 -3.69 17.35 -6.76
C PHE A 75 -4.74 18.42 -7.08
N ILE A 76 -4.44 19.36 -7.98
CA ILE A 76 -5.39 20.42 -8.35
C ILE A 76 -6.62 19.82 -9.03
N LYS A 77 -6.45 18.79 -9.88
CA LYS A 77 -7.57 18.13 -10.55
C LYS A 77 -8.55 17.49 -9.56
N THR A 78 -8.01 16.74 -8.61
CA THR A 78 -8.81 16.08 -7.58
C THR A 78 -9.47 17.10 -6.66
N GLU A 79 -8.79 18.19 -6.29
CA GLU A 79 -9.36 19.30 -5.51
C GLU A 79 -10.62 19.89 -6.18
N PHE A 80 -10.53 20.20 -7.47
CA PHE A 80 -11.68 20.72 -8.20
C PHE A 80 -12.81 19.70 -8.33
N ALA A 81 -12.49 18.41 -8.46
CA ALA A 81 -13.48 17.34 -8.52
C ALA A 81 -14.18 17.11 -7.17
N LEU A 82 -13.48 17.26 -6.05
CA LEU A 82 -14.02 17.07 -4.71
C LEU A 82 -14.84 18.28 -4.21
N ARG A 83 -14.54 19.51 -4.66
CA ARG A 83 -15.29 20.72 -4.26
C ARG A 83 -16.79 20.65 -4.57
N ASN A 84 -17.60 21.11 -3.62
CA ASN A 84 -19.05 21.14 -3.70
C ASN A 84 -19.55 22.49 -4.24
N ARG A 85 -20.29 22.44 -5.35
CA ARG A 85 -21.31 23.43 -5.72
C ARG A 85 -22.49 22.68 -6.34
N GLU A 86 -23.67 23.31 -6.26
CA GLU A 86 -25.04 22.80 -6.48
C GLU A 86 -25.35 22.11 -7.84
N SER A 87 -24.37 21.56 -8.58
CA SER A 87 -24.66 20.78 -9.78
C SER A 87 -23.64 19.67 -10.10
N ALA A 88 -24.20 18.45 -10.19
CA ALA A 88 -23.96 17.41 -11.21
C ALA A 88 -22.86 16.35 -11.06
N LEU A 89 -22.21 16.18 -9.90
CA LEU A 89 -21.31 15.04 -9.71
C LEU A 89 -21.69 14.25 -8.45
N ASP A 90 -22.67 13.35 -8.61
CA ASP A 90 -23.05 12.37 -7.58
C ASP A 90 -22.00 11.25 -7.44
N LEU A 91 -21.24 11.00 -8.51
CA LEU A 91 -20.26 9.93 -8.63
C LEU A 91 -18.90 10.48 -9.06
N LEU A 92 -17.84 10.13 -8.34
CA LEU A 92 -16.45 10.40 -8.70
C LEU A 92 -15.68 9.09 -8.79
N LEU A 93 -14.95 8.92 -9.89
CA LEU A 93 -14.04 7.80 -10.13
C LEU A 93 -12.62 8.34 -10.11
N LEU A 94 -11.77 7.82 -9.23
CA LEU A 94 -10.36 8.15 -9.15
C LEU A 94 -9.54 6.89 -9.44
N GLU A 95 -8.67 6.98 -10.43
CA GLU A 95 -7.72 5.92 -10.78
C GLU A 95 -6.32 6.36 -10.36
N GLU A 96 -5.70 5.56 -9.49
CA GLU A 96 -4.34 5.74 -8.96
C GLU A 96 -4.03 7.20 -8.56
N PRO A 97 -4.86 7.83 -7.69
CA PRO A 97 -4.70 9.25 -7.37
C PRO A 97 -3.39 9.55 -6.60
N GLU A 98 -2.70 8.52 -6.10
CA GLU A 98 -1.35 8.59 -5.52
C GLU A 98 -0.23 8.83 -6.55
N ASN A 99 -0.47 8.56 -7.84
CA ASN A 99 0.58 8.64 -8.85
C ASN A 99 1.20 10.03 -8.91
N HIS A 100 2.53 10.07 -8.93
CA HIS A 100 3.33 11.29 -8.93
C HIS A 100 3.15 12.20 -7.71
N LEU A 101 2.54 11.73 -6.62
CA LEU A 101 2.45 12.46 -5.35
C LEU A 101 3.58 12.04 -4.40
N SER A 102 4.14 13.01 -3.68
CA SER A 102 4.96 12.72 -2.51
C SER A 102 4.07 12.24 -1.36
N HIS A 103 4.65 11.57 -0.35
CA HIS A 103 3.93 11.11 0.84
C HIS A 103 3.05 12.21 1.47
N VAL A 104 3.60 13.42 1.69
CA VAL A 104 2.85 14.54 2.26
C VAL A 104 1.63 14.93 1.42
N HIS A 105 1.75 14.91 0.09
CA HIS A 105 0.63 15.23 -0.79
C HIS A 105 -0.42 14.12 -0.82
N MET A 106 0.00 12.85 -0.71
CA MET A 106 -0.92 11.71 -0.56
C MET A 106 -1.73 11.83 0.75
N HIS A 107 -1.09 12.18 1.88
CA HIS A 107 -1.81 12.44 3.13
C HIS A 107 -2.86 13.56 2.99
N LYS A 108 -2.49 14.68 2.35
CA LYS A 108 -3.42 15.80 2.09
C LYS A 108 -4.59 15.37 1.20
N LEU A 109 -4.31 14.58 0.17
CA LEU A 109 -5.33 14.02 -0.72
C LEU A 109 -6.33 13.16 0.06
N ILE A 110 -5.86 12.23 0.90
CA ILE A 110 -6.73 11.36 1.71
C ILE A 110 -7.60 12.19 2.65
N GLN A 111 -7.04 13.19 3.35
CA GLN A 111 -7.82 14.08 4.21
C GLN A 111 -8.93 14.80 3.46
N ARG A 112 -8.67 15.22 2.21
CA ARG A 112 -9.66 15.89 1.36
C ARG A 112 -10.75 14.94 0.90
N ILE A 113 -10.37 13.71 0.55
CA ILE A 113 -11.31 12.65 0.19
C ILE A 113 -12.23 12.32 1.37
N ASP A 114 -11.66 12.09 2.56
CA ASP A 114 -12.40 11.73 3.76
C ASP A 114 -13.35 12.86 4.23
N ALA A 115 -12.99 14.12 3.96
CA ALA A 115 -13.86 15.28 4.22
C ALA A 115 -15.03 15.42 3.22
N SER A 116 -15.01 14.72 2.08
CA SER A 116 -16.08 14.80 1.07
C SER A 116 -17.27 13.94 1.48
N LYS A 117 -18.42 14.57 1.76
CA LYS A 117 -19.63 13.87 2.26
C LYS A 117 -20.77 13.73 1.26
N ASP A 118 -20.78 14.55 0.21
CA ASP A 118 -21.93 14.68 -0.69
C ASP A 118 -21.72 13.94 -2.03
N LYS A 119 -20.72 13.05 -2.11
CA LYS A 119 -20.35 12.34 -3.35
C LYS A 119 -20.05 10.88 -3.08
N GLN A 120 -20.49 10.01 -3.97
CA GLN A 120 -20.06 8.62 -4.00
C GLN A 120 -18.70 8.54 -4.70
N LEU A 121 -17.71 8.00 -4.00
CA LEU A 121 -16.35 7.88 -4.50
C LEU A 121 -15.97 6.42 -4.71
N PHE A 122 -15.48 6.11 -5.90
CA PHE A 122 -14.75 4.86 -6.17
C PHE A 122 -13.30 5.20 -6.47
N ILE A 123 -12.40 4.50 -5.78
CA ILE A 123 -10.96 4.68 -5.95
C ILE A 123 -10.37 3.32 -6.34
N ALA A 124 -9.70 3.28 -7.47
CA ALA A 124 -8.78 2.20 -7.82
C ALA A 124 -7.37 2.64 -7.39
N THR A 125 -6.67 1.79 -6.62
CA THR A 125 -5.36 2.11 -6.05
C THR A 125 -4.57 0.83 -5.82
N HIS A 126 -3.24 0.93 -5.95
CA HIS A 126 -2.30 -0.11 -5.55
C HIS A 126 -1.64 0.20 -4.19
N SER A 127 -2.07 1.28 -3.52
CA SER A 127 -1.50 1.78 -2.28
C SER A 127 -2.21 1.24 -1.05
N SER A 128 -1.51 0.44 -0.22
CA SER A 128 -2.00 0.00 1.09
C SER A 128 -2.37 1.18 1.98
N PHE A 129 -1.63 2.26 1.84
CA PHE A 129 -1.85 3.47 2.60
C PHE A 129 -3.22 4.10 2.28
N ILE A 130 -3.62 4.19 1.01
CA ILE A 130 -4.96 4.68 0.65
C ILE A 130 -6.05 3.73 1.15
N ALA A 131 -5.89 2.43 0.92
CA ALA A 131 -6.87 1.41 1.31
C ALA A 131 -7.16 1.43 2.82
N THR A 132 -6.10 1.56 3.64
CA THR A 132 -6.22 1.57 5.09
C THR A 132 -6.64 2.92 5.69
N ARG A 133 -6.25 4.07 5.13
CA ARG A 133 -6.56 5.36 5.77
C ARG A 133 -7.97 5.89 5.50
N LEU A 134 -8.64 5.40 4.46
CA LEU A 134 -10.03 5.76 4.18
C LEU A 134 -10.99 4.92 5.01
N ASN A 135 -11.18 3.65 4.66
CA ASN A 135 -11.96 2.72 5.45
C ASN A 135 -11.71 1.30 4.95
N LEU A 136 -10.96 0.52 5.73
CA LEU A 136 -10.59 -0.84 5.32
C LEU A 136 -11.82 -1.73 5.07
N ARG A 137 -12.92 -1.55 5.81
CA ARG A 137 -14.15 -2.34 5.65
C ARG A 137 -14.92 -2.02 4.36
N LYS A 138 -14.54 -0.97 3.63
CA LYS A 138 -15.10 -0.61 2.32
C LYS A 138 -14.21 -1.06 1.15
N VAL A 139 -13.08 -1.71 1.43
CA VAL A 139 -12.15 -2.16 0.40
C VAL A 139 -12.67 -3.43 -0.26
N LEU A 140 -12.63 -3.41 -1.59
CA LEU A 140 -12.84 -4.56 -2.46
C LEU A 140 -11.49 -4.92 -3.09
N LEU A 141 -11.05 -6.15 -2.88
CA LEU A 141 -9.79 -6.68 -3.37
C LEU A 141 -10.02 -7.46 -4.65
N LEU A 142 -9.24 -7.16 -5.67
CA LEU A 142 -9.21 -7.88 -6.94
C LEU A 142 -7.92 -8.71 -6.95
N ASN A 143 -8.04 -10.03 -6.89
CA ASN A 143 -6.91 -10.96 -6.91
C ASN A 143 -7.07 -12.02 -8.02
N GLU A 144 -5.98 -12.68 -8.38
CA GLU A 144 -5.98 -13.69 -9.45
C GLU A 144 -6.80 -14.95 -9.10
N VAL A 145 -6.83 -15.32 -7.82
CA VAL A 145 -7.48 -16.56 -7.33
C VAL A 145 -9.02 -16.47 -7.32
N GLY A 146 -9.58 -15.28 -7.58
CA GLY A 146 -11.01 -15.03 -7.50
C GLY A 146 -11.54 -14.09 -8.58
N ALA A 147 -11.04 -14.17 -9.82
CA ALA A 147 -11.37 -13.23 -10.92
C ALA A 147 -12.89 -12.98 -11.14
N ALA A 148 -13.77 -13.89 -10.73
CA ALA A 148 -15.22 -13.75 -10.83
C ALA A 148 -15.90 -13.03 -9.64
N LYS A 149 -15.24 -12.88 -8.48
CA LYS A 149 -15.80 -12.26 -7.27
C LYS A 149 -14.73 -11.51 -6.48
N PRO A 150 -14.83 -10.16 -6.36
CA PRO A 150 -13.97 -9.39 -5.48
C PRO A 150 -14.06 -9.87 -4.04
N ALA A 151 -12.93 -9.99 -3.35
CA ALA A 151 -12.93 -10.27 -1.93
C ALA A 151 -13.23 -8.98 -1.15
N SER A 152 -14.15 -9.05 -0.18
CA SER A 152 -14.57 -7.89 0.63
C SER A 152 -14.03 -7.98 2.04
N LEU A 153 -13.53 -6.86 2.55
CA LEU A 153 -13.06 -6.73 3.94
C LEU A 153 -14.14 -6.22 4.89
N GLN A 154 -15.40 -6.14 4.44
CA GLN A 154 -16.53 -5.65 5.24
C GLN A 154 -16.76 -6.45 6.53
N ASN A 155 -16.43 -7.74 6.51
CA ASN A 155 -16.65 -8.68 7.61
C ASN A 155 -15.49 -8.73 8.62
N LEU A 156 -14.44 -7.93 8.44
CA LEU A 156 -13.46 -7.72 9.51
C LEU A 156 -14.13 -7.11 10.74
N THR A 157 -13.71 -7.56 11.91
CA THR A 157 -14.09 -6.96 13.18
C THR A 157 -13.65 -5.49 13.21
N ASP A 158 -14.44 -4.66 13.88
CA ASP A 158 -14.13 -3.23 14.02
C ASP A 158 -12.76 -2.99 14.64
N ASP A 159 -12.36 -3.88 15.54
CA ASP A 159 -11.12 -3.77 16.26
C ASP A 159 -9.92 -4.07 15.36
N THR A 160 -10.01 -5.10 14.51
CA THR A 160 -8.99 -5.42 13.51
C THR A 160 -8.93 -4.37 12.40
N ALA A 161 -10.08 -3.86 11.95
CA ALA A 161 -10.11 -2.75 11.02
C ALA A 161 -9.42 -1.50 11.61
N ARG A 162 -9.76 -1.10 12.84
CA ARG A 162 -9.13 0.06 13.50
C ARG A 162 -7.63 -0.11 13.70
N PHE A 163 -7.16 -1.32 14.03
CA PHE A 163 -5.74 -1.62 14.14
C PHE A 163 -5.01 -1.28 12.84
N PHE A 164 -5.44 -1.87 11.72
CA PHE A 164 -4.82 -1.62 10.42
C PHE A 164 -4.98 -0.18 9.93
N MET A 165 -6.12 0.47 10.21
CA MET A 165 -6.33 1.88 9.87
C MET A 165 -5.39 2.83 10.63
N LYS A 166 -4.85 2.43 11.79
CA LYS A 166 -3.98 3.27 12.64
C LYS A 166 -2.51 2.87 12.56
N ALA A 167 -2.19 1.60 12.33
CA ALA A 167 -0.84 1.08 12.25
C ALA A 167 0.03 1.92 11.27
N PRO A 168 1.28 2.26 11.65
CA PRO A 168 2.18 3.06 10.83
C PRO A 168 2.59 2.29 9.57
N ASP A 169 3.01 1.04 9.76
CA ASP A 169 3.33 0.08 8.71
C ASP A 169 2.27 -1.03 8.74
N ASN A 170 1.53 -1.17 7.65
CA ASN A 170 0.53 -2.22 7.54
C ASN A 170 0.67 -2.95 6.21
N ASN A 171 1.05 -4.21 6.28
CA ASN A 171 1.22 -5.08 5.12
C ASN A 171 -0.12 -5.70 4.71
N VAL A 172 -1.20 -4.92 4.81
CA VAL A 172 -2.57 -5.39 4.59
C VAL A 172 -2.79 -5.76 3.15
N LEU A 173 -2.45 -4.90 2.17
CA LEU A 173 -2.58 -5.30 0.77
C LEU A 173 -1.57 -6.37 0.40
N GLU A 174 -0.37 -6.35 0.98
CA GLU A 174 0.60 -7.41 0.72
C GLU A 174 0.06 -8.78 1.13
N LEU A 175 -0.45 -8.91 2.36
CA LEU A 175 -1.15 -10.13 2.77
C LEU A 175 -2.37 -10.38 1.87
N SER A 176 -3.18 -9.36 1.59
CA SER A 176 -4.44 -9.53 0.88
C SER A 176 -4.31 -9.97 -0.58
N LEU A 177 -3.17 -9.68 -1.21
CA LEU A 177 -2.89 -9.96 -2.62
C LEU A 177 -2.09 -11.27 -2.79
N CYS A 178 -1.52 -11.82 -1.72
CA CYS A 178 -0.78 -13.08 -1.79
C CYS A 178 -1.71 -14.31 -1.67
N ASN A 179 -1.23 -15.44 -2.17
CA ASN A 179 -1.90 -16.74 -2.02
C ASN A 179 -1.43 -17.49 -0.77
N ARG A 180 -0.16 -17.26 -0.41
CA ARG A 180 0.53 -17.92 0.69
C ARG A 180 1.43 -16.91 1.40
N ALA A 181 1.44 -16.93 2.72
CA ALA A 181 2.34 -16.10 3.51
C ALA A 181 2.96 -16.84 4.71
N ILE A 182 4.15 -16.42 5.08
CA ILE A 182 4.77 -16.71 6.38
C ILE A 182 4.75 -15.39 7.17
N LEU A 183 4.06 -15.39 8.30
CA LEU A 183 4.08 -14.27 9.24
C LEU A 183 5.15 -14.53 10.29
N VAL A 184 6.02 -13.55 10.50
CA VAL A 184 7.09 -13.59 11.50
C VAL A 184 6.92 -12.46 12.51
N GLU A 185 7.49 -12.63 13.70
CA GLU A 185 7.32 -11.71 14.82
C GLU A 185 8.05 -10.38 14.61
N GLY A 186 9.30 -10.42 14.14
CA GLY A 186 10.11 -9.22 13.96
C GLY A 186 11.10 -9.27 12.80
N ASP A 187 11.99 -8.28 12.81
CA ASP A 187 12.96 -8.05 11.73
C ASP A 187 14.03 -9.14 11.66
N ALA A 188 14.44 -9.73 12.79
CA ALA A 188 15.50 -10.73 12.82
C ALA A 188 15.08 -11.99 12.04
N GLU A 189 13.86 -12.47 12.28
CA GLU A 189 13.25 -13.55 11.53
C GLU A 189 13.09 -13.16 10.07
N PHE A 190 12.54 -11.97 9.79
CA PHE A 190 12.32 -11.49 8.42
C PHE A 190 13.61 -11.50 7.59
N ILE A 191 14.71 -11.00 8.15
CA ILE A 191 16.02 -10.92 7.49
C ILE A 191 16.57 -12.32 7.20
N LEU A 192 16.49 -13.25 8.16
CA LEU A 192 17.09 -14.58 8.01
C LEU A 192 16.19 -15.57 7.26
N LEU A 193 14.87 -15.36 7.22
CA LEU A 193 13.92 -16.35 6.70
C LEU A 193 14.20 -16.72 5.25
N GLY A 194 14.62 -15.78 4.40
CA GLY A 194 14.96 -16.07 3.01
C GLY A 194 16.09 -17.11 2.88
N ALA A 195 17.14 -16.98 3.70
CA ALA A 195 18.25 -17.93 3.72
C ALA A 195 17.87 -19.29 4.31
N LEU A 196 17.11 -19.28 5.42
CA LEU A 196 16.57 -20.50 6.03
C LEU A 196 15.63 -21.25 5.07
N TYR A 197 14.82 -20.50 4.31
CA TYR A 197 13.94 -21.03 3.28
C TYR A 197 14.73 -21.71 2.16
N GLU A 198 15.77 -21.05 1.62
CA GLU A 198 16.61 -21.62 0.57
C GLU A 198 17.26 -22.93 1.02
N ALA A 199 17.74 -22.97 2.27
CA ALA A 199 18.35 -24.16 2.87
C ALA A 199 17.36 -25.34 2.98
N CYS A 200 16.12 -25.11 3.41
CA CYS A 200 15.10 -26.17 3.53
C CYS A 200 14.45 -26.55 2.20
N SER A 201 14.45 -25.66 1.20
CA SER A 201 13.66 -25.85 -0.02
C SER A 201 14.41 -26.52 -1.16
N GLY A 202 15.68 -26.89 -0.95
CA GLY A 202 16.56 -27.43 -2.00
C GLY A 202 17.04 -26.36 -2.98
N GLY A 203 17.20 -25.11 -2.52
CA GLY A 203 17.64 -23.99 -3.34
C GLY A 203 16.53 -23.18 -4.02
N SER A 204 15.26 -23.37 -3.64
CA SER A 204 14.17 -22.48 -4.07
C SER A 204 14.15 -21.21 -3.21
N SER A 205 13.38 -20.20 -3.64
CA SER A 205 13.17 -18.98 -2.87
C SER A 205 11.67 -18.78 -2.62
N THR A 206 11.35 -17.96 -1.63
CA THR A 206 9.96 -17.60 -1.29
C THR A 206 9.25 -16.97 -2.48
N GLU A 207 9.94 -16.13 -3.25
CA GLU A 207 9.39 -15.47 -4.44
C GLU A 207 9.06 -16.46 -5.56
N LYS A 208 9.97 -17.43 -5.82
CA LYS A 208 9.73 -18.48 -6.84
C LYS A 208 8.54 -19.35 -6.48
N ASP A 209 8.37 -19.63 -5.19
CA ASP A 209 7.26 -20.42 -4.69
C ASP A 209 6.00 -19.55 -4.44
N GLY A 210 6.04 -18.25 -4.71
CA GLY A 210 4.90 -17.34 -4.53
C GLY A 210 4.42 -17.23 -3.08
N ILE A 211 5.36 -17.25 -2.14
CA ILE A 211 5.13 -17.12 -0.69
C ILE A 211 5.66 -15.77 -0.24
N HIS A 212 4.81 -14.97 0.39
CA HIS A 212 5.21 -13.71 0.98
C HIS A 212 5.73 -13.91 2.40
N VAL A 213 6.70 -13.10 2.79
CA VAL A 213 7.20 -13.05 4.18
C VAL A 213 6.78 -11.71 4.74
N ILE A 214 6.08 -11.71 5.88
CA ILE A 214 5.53 -10.48 6.46
C ILE A 214 5.90 -10.43 7.94
N SER A 215 6.69 -9.43 8.34
CA SER A 215 6.86 -9.08 9.75
C SER A 215 5.59 -8.41 10.26
N VAL A 216 5.08 -8.86 11.40
CA VAL A 216 3.88 -8.28 12.04
C VAL A 216 4.22 -7.27 13.15
N ASP A 217 5.52 -7.01 13.35
CA ASP A 217 6.08 -6.08 14.35
C ASP A 217 5.51 -6.33 15.76
N GLY A 218 5.79 -7.54 16.28
CA GLY A 218 5.37 -8.02 17.60
C GLY A 218 4.30 -9.12 17.53
N THR A 219 3.30 -9.08 18.42
CA THR A 219 2.36 -10.20 18.64
C THR A 219 0.99 -10.02 17.98
N SER A 220 0.89 -9.12 16.99
CA SER A 220 -0.36 -8.74 16.31
C SER A 220 -0.93 -9.82 15.36
N PHE A 221 -0.42 -11.06 15.41
CA PHE A 221 -0.78 -12.18 14.55
C PHE A 221 -2.29 -12.42 14.42
N LYS A 222 -3.07 -12.27 15.51
CA LYS A 222 -4.53 -12.52 15.48
C LYS A 222 -5.24 -11.66 14.42
N ARG A 223 -4.77 -10.43 14.21
CA ARG A 223 -5.32 -9.49 13.22
C ARG A 223 -5.07 -9.96 11.80
N TYR A 224 -3.85 -10.41 11.54
CA TYR A 224 -3.46 -10.97 10.26
C TYR A 224 -4.12 -12.33 10.00
N MET A 225 -4.29 -13.17 11.02
CA MET A 225 -5.03 -14.44 10.93
C MET A 225 -6.50 -14.20 10.59
N GLU A 226 -7.14 -13.21 11.19
CA GLU A 226 -8.52 -12.83 10.86
C GLU A 226 -8.64 -12.40 9.39
N LEU A 227 -7.71 -11.55 8.93
CA LEU A 227 -7.63 -11.12 7.53
C LEU A 227 -7.43 -12.31 6.59
N ALA A 228 -6.47 -13.19 6.89
CA ALA A 228 -6.20 -14.40 6.11
C ALA A 228 -7.41 -15.34 6.05
N LYS A 229 -8.16 -15.46 7.16
CA LYS A 229 -9.37 -16.29 7.24
C LYS A 229 -10.48 -15.74 6.35
N VAL A 230 -10.71 -14.41 6.37
CA VAL A 230 -11.69 -13.75 5.50
C VAL A 230 -11.34 -13.93 4.02
N LEU A 231 -10.05 -13.91 3.68
CA LEU A 231 -9.57 -13.99 2.31
C LEU A 231 -9.25 -15.44 1.84
N GLY A 232 -9.29 -16.41 2.76
CA GLY A 232 -8.99 -17.81 2.46
C GLY A 232 -7.52 -18.06 2.08
N ILE A 233 -6.60 -17.25 2.62
CA ILE A 233 -5.16 -17.29 2.34
C ILE A 233 -4.49 -18.33 3.24
N LYS A 234 -3.53 -19.07 2.69
CA LYS A 234 -2.75 -20.03 3.47
C LYS A 234 -1.62 -19.32 4.20
N VAL A 235 -1.58 -19.42 5.52
CA VAL A 235 -0.65 -18.67 6.37
C VAL A 235 0.03 -19.56 7.40
N ALA A 236 1.36 -19.55 7.39
CA ALA A 236 2.19 -20.11 8.46
C ALA A 236 2.62 -18.98 9.39
N ILE A 237 2.48 -19.17 10.69
CA ILE A 237 2.91 -18.21 11.70
C ILE A 237 4.12 -18.78 12.41
N VAL A 238 5.23 -18.07 12.36
CA VAL A 238 6.46 -18.39 13.08
C VAL A 238 6.56 -17.40 14.23
N ARG A 239 6.48 -17.88 15.47
CA ARG A 239 6.57 -17.02 16.66
C ARG A 239 7.43 -17.63 17.75
N ASP A 240 7.79 -16.78 18.71
CA ASP A 240 8.47 -17.16 19.93
C ASP A 240 7.49 -17.74 20.96
N ASN A 241 7.97 -18.68 21.79
CA ASN A 241 7.15 -19.27 22.84
C ASN A 241 7.18 -18.45 24.14
N ASP A 242 8.13 -17.53 24.29
CA ASP A 242 8.32 -16.67 25.46
C ASP A 242 8.26 -17.44 26.79
N THR A 243 8.87 -18.63 26.84
CA THR A 243 8.91 -19.57 27.97
C THR A 243 7.59 -20.29 28.31
N ASP A 244 6.50 -20.04 27.57
CA ASP A 244 5.22 -20.71 27.74
C ASP A 244 4.56 -21.05 26.39
N TYR A 245 4.96 -22.20 25.82
CA TYR A 245 4.43 -22.69 24.56
C TYR A 245 2.91 -22.88 24.57
N GLN A 246 2.35 -23.44 25.65
CA GLN A 246 0.93 -23.79 25.70
C GLN A 246 0.07 -22.51 25.68
N LEU A 247 0.39 -21.55 26.55
CA LEU A 247 -0.35 -20.30 26.62
C LEU A 247 -0.17 -19.48 25.33
N ASN A 248 1.07 -19.27 24.91
CA ASN A 248 1.40 -18.30 23.88
C ASN A 248 1.15 -18.82 22.46
N CYS A 249 1.43 -20.09 22.18
CA CYS A 249 1.39 -20.64 20.82
C CYS A 249 0.15 -21.48 20.52
N VAL A 250 -0.47 -22.06 21.55
CA VAL A 250 -1.65 -22.93 21.39
C VAL A 250 -2.93 -22.21 21.82
N ASP A 251 -3.07 -21.90 23.11
CA ASP A 251 -4.32 -21.39 23.68
C ASP A 251 -4.69 -20.01 23.11
N ASN A 252 -3.69 -19.15 22.89
CA ASN A 252 -3.87 -17.80 22.38
C ASN A 252 -4.45 -17.75 20.95
N TYR A 253 -4.25 -18.81 20.16
CA TYR A 253 -4.59 -18.86 18.73
C TYR A 253 -5.59 -19.96 18.34
N LYS A 254 -6.06 -20.77 19.29
CA LYS A 254 -6.97 -21.90 19.05
C LYS A 254 -8.19 -21.58 18.18
N ASP A 255 -8.74 -20.37 18.29
CA ASP A 255 -9.94 -19.94 17.55
C ASP A 255 -9.66 -19.48 16.10
N PHE A 256 -8.37 -19.29 15.77
CA PHE A 256 -7.89 -18.79 14.49
C PHE A 256 -7.25 -19.87 13.62
N VAL A 257 -6.70 -20.92 14.24
CA VAL A 257 -6.09 -22.05 13.52
C VAL A 257 -7.12 -22.77 12.65
N SER A 258 -6.72 -23.13 11.44
CA SER A 258 -7.53 -23.88 10.48
C SER A 258 -6.65 -24.76 9.58
N ASP A 259 -7.26 -25.40 8.59
CA ASP A 259 -6.56 -26.10 7.51
C ASP A 259 -5.57 -25.19 6.75
N LYS A 260 -5.87 -23.89 6.68
CA LYS A 260 -5.08 -22.87 6.00
C LYS A 260 -4.26 -21.98 6.92
N ILE A 261 -4.44 -22.04 8.24
CA ILE A 261 -3.73 -21.16 9.18
C ILE A 261 -3.12 -22.01 10.29
N ARG A 262 -1.79 -21.97 10.44
CA ARG A 262 -1.09 -22.77 11.44
C ARG A 262 0.04 -22.01 12.12
N VAL A 263 0.17 -22.22 13.43
CA VAL A 263 1.24 -21.62 14.27
C VAL A 263 2.35 -22.64 14.48
N PHE A 264 3.59 -22.18 14.38
CA PHE A 264 4.82 -22.92 14.55
C PHE A 264 5.70 -22.15 15.53
N ALA A 265 6.15 -22.85 16.56
CA ALA A 265 7.06 -22.37 17.58
C ALA A 265 7.83 -23.58 18.14
N ASP A 266 8.98 -23.32 18.76
CA ASP A 266 9.72 -24.37 19.45
C ASP A 266 8.94 -24.80 20.72
N PRO A 267 8.73 -26.10 20.97
CA PRO A 267 8.00 -26.56 22.15
C PRO A 267 8.84 -26.49 23.44
N ASP A 268 10.16 -26.33 23.36
CA ASP A 268 11.04 -26.26 24.52
C ASP A 268 11.04 -24.84 25.13
N PRO A 269 10.61 -24.64 26.38
CA PRO A 269 10.67 -23.34 27.05
C PRO A 269 12.08 -22.75 27.18
N ALA A 270 13.13 -23.58 27.13
CA ALA A 270 14.52 -23.11 27.14
C ALA A 270 14.96 -22.51 25.80
N ARG A 271 14.19 -22.77 24.73
CA ARG A 271 14.37 -22.24 23.37
C ARG A 271 13.32 -21.17 23.10
N SER A 272 13.28 -20.17 23.98
CA SER A 272 12.12 -19.29 24.11
C SER A 272 11.97 -18.25 23.00
N THR A 273 13.09 -17.84 22.39
CA THR A 273 13.11 -16.85 21.31
C THR A 273 13.87 -17.33 20.09
N PHE A 274 13.61 -16.69 18.95
CA PHE A 274 14.30 -16.95 17.69
C PHE A 274 15.82 -16.89 17.81
N GLU A 275 16.38 -15.90 18.52
CA GLU A 275 17.84 -15.76 18.65
C GLU A 275 18.46 -16.92 19.43
N ILE A 276 17.77 -17.41 20.46
CA ILE A 276 18.21 -18.57 21.24
C ILE A 276 18.21 -19.81 20.36
N CYS A 277 17.13 -20.02 19.59
CA CYS A 277 17.03 -21.14 18.65
C CYS A 277 18.18 -21.12 17.63
N ILE A 278 18.41 -19.97 16.99
CA ILE A 278 19.49 -19.79 16.02
C ILE A 278 20.86 -20.03 16.66
N TYR A 279 21.11 -19.48 17.84
CA TYR A 279 22.39 -19.67 18.55
C TYR A 279 22.65 -21.13 18.90
N GLN A 280 21.67 -21.83 19.47
CA GLN A 280 21.84 -23.23 19.89
C GLN A 280 22.06 -24.17 18.71
N ASP A 281 21.41 -23.93 17.57
CA ASP A 281 21.56 -24.76 16.37
C ASP A 281 22.82 -24.40 15.56
N ASN A 282 23.44 -23.25 15.83
CA ASN A 282 24.58 -22.70 15.08
C ASN A 282 25.73 -22.21 15.97
N THR A 283 25.90 -22.78 17.17
CA THR A 283 26.80 -22.26 18.21
C THR A 283 28.20 -21.95 17.71
N LYS A 284 28.79 -22.87 16.93
CA LYS A 284 30.13 -22.68 16.37
C LYS A 284 30.22 -21.44 15.46
N SER A 285 29.28 -21.30 14.52
CA SER A 285 29.25 -20.17 13.59
C SER A 285 29.03 -18.85 14.32
N CYS A 286 28.13 -18.84 15.32
CA CYS A 286 27.86 -17.68 16.16
C CYS A 286 29.07 -17.29 17.02
N ASP A 287 29.71 -18.25 17.68
CA ASP A 287 30.89 -18.01 18.51
C ASP A 287 32.08 -17.54 17.66
N ASP A 288 32.32 -18.12 16.48
CA ASP A 288 33.40 -17.69 15.58
C ASP A 288 33.21 -16.21 15.14
N MET A 289 31.96 -15.79 14.91
CA MET A 289 31.63 -14.42 14.50
C MET A 289 31.62 -13.41 15.65
N PHE A 290 31.11 -13.84 16.81
CA PHE A 290 30.71 -12.97 17.88
C PHE A 290 31.43 -13.27 19.20
N ALA A 291 32.42 -14.16 19.29
CA ALA A 291 33.19 -14.26 20.54
C ALA A 291 34.23 -13.13 20.65
N ALA A 292 34.82 -12.71 19.53
CA ALA A 292 35.88 -11.72 19.50
C ALA A 292 35.45 -10.38 20.12
N GLY A 293 36.18 -9.93 21.13
CA GLY A 293 35.95 -8.65 21.82
C GLY A 293 35.01 -8.71 23.03
N ARG A 294 34.43 -9.88 23.36
CA ARG A 294 33.53 -10.03 24.52
C ARG A 294 34.29 -10.61 25.72
N ARG A 295 34.26 -9.88 26.84
CA ARG A 295 34.96 -10.25 28.09
C ARG A 295 34.05 -10.78 29.18
N THR A 296 32.80 -10.34 29.21
CA THR A 296 31.84 -10.63 30.28
C THR A 296 30.46 -11.05 29.78
N LEU A 297 30.05 -10.63 28.58
CA LEU A 297 28.77 -10.96 27.97
C LEU A 297 28.89 -12.23 27.14
N SER A 298 27.98 -13.19 27.31
CA SER A 298 27.94 -14.38 26.47
C SER A 298 27.54 -13.99 25.03
N VAL A 299 27.87 -14.85 24.06
CA VAL A 299 27.45 -14.61 22.67
C VAL A 299 25.93 -14.61 22.56
N GLN A 300 25.24 -15.51 23.27
CA GLN A 300 23.78 -15.58 23.28
C GLN A 300 23.16 -14.29 23.84
N ASP A 301 23.66 -13.75 24.96
CA ASP A 301 23.14 -12.51 25.53
C ASP A 301 23.36 -11.32 24.59
N TYR A 302 24.54 -11.27 23.94
CA TYR A 302 24.79 -10.28 22.90
C TYR A 302 23.79 -10.37 21.74
N MET A 303 23.43 -11.59 21.32
CA MET A 303 22.46 -11.81 20.25
C MET A 303 21.06 -11.34 20.64
N LEU A 304 20.65 -11.60 21.87
CA LEU A 304 19.37 -11.13 22.41
C LEU A 304 19.29 -9.59 22.45
N ASP A 305 20.38 -8.92 22.80
CA ASP A 305 20.44 -7.46 22.85
C ASP A 305 20.57 -6.79 21.46
N ASN A 306 20.99 -7.53 20.42
CA ASN A 306 21.34 -6.99 19.10
C ASN A 306 20.67 -7.76 17.94
N LYS A 307 19.41 -8.14 18.11
CA LYS A 307 18.62 -9.04 17.24
C LYS A 307 18.82 -8.77 15.74
N THR A 308 18.48 -7.57 15.27
CA THR A 308 18.51 -7.19 13.85
C THR A 308 19.93 -7.14 13.28
N GLU A 309 20.89 -6.56 14.02
CA GLU A 309 22.30 -6.46 13.58
C GLU A 309 22.95 -7.85 13.46
N VAL A 310 22.64 -8.74 14.40
CA VAL A 310 23.11 -10.12 14.39
C VAL A 310 22.52 -10.89 13.22
N ALA A 311 21.21 -10.78 12.99
CA ALA A 311 20.54 -11.40 11.85
C ALA A 311 21.17 -10.96 10.52
N PHE A 312 21.42 -9.66 10.36
CA PHE A 312 22.06 -9.11 9.17
C PHE A 312 23.48 -9.67 8.96
N ARG A 313 24.32 -9.67 10.00
CA ARG A 313 25.70 -10.21 9.91
C ARG A 313 25.73 -11.71 9.63
N LEU A 314 24.84 -12.48 10.25
CA LEU A 314 24.71 -13.92 10.00
C LEU A 314 24.32 -14.19 8.56
N LEU A 315 23.39 -13.40 8.01
CA LEU A 315 22.98 -13.50 6.61
C LEU A 315 24.17 -13.28 5.66
N GLU A 316 24.93 -12.19 5.85
CA GLU A 316 26.07 -11.83 4.98
C GLU A 316 27.17 -12.91 4.93
N LYS A 317 27.48 -13.55 6.07
CA LYS A 317 28.63 -14.45 6.18
C LYS A 317 28.30 -15.93 6.11
N HIS A 318 27.12 -16.34 6.58
CA HIS A 318 26.79 -17.76 6.77
C HIS A 318 25.41 -18.15 6.25
N GLY A 319 24.64 -17.27 5.59
CA GLY A 319 23.22 -17.51 5.26
C GLY A 319 22.89 -18.92 4.76
N LYS A 320 23.63 -19.47 3.79
CA LYS A 320 23.38 -20.82 3.22
C LYS A 320 23.91 -21.99 4.05
N ALA A 321 24.74 -21.72 5.06
CA ALA A 321 25.37 -22.70 5.94
C ALA A 321 24.72 -22.75 7.33
N LEU A 322 23.69 -21.95 7.58
CA LEU A 322 22.94 -21.98 8.84
C LEU A 322 22.09 -23.24 8.91
N THR A 323 22.20 -23.95 10.03
CA THR A 323 21.27 -24.99 10.44
C THR A 323 19.93 -24.33 10.75
N VAL A 324 18.87 -24.81 10.11
CA VAL A 324 17.52 -24.26 10.28
C VAL A 324 16.85 -24.87 11.52
N PRO A 325 16.28 -24.06 12.42
CA PRO A 325 15.53 -24.58 13.55
C PRO A 325 14.35 -25.47 13.13
N PRO A 326 14.07 -26.58 13.83
CA PRO A 326 13.07 -27.58 13.40
C PRO A 326 11.65 -27.03 13.19
N TYR A 327 11.21 -26.07 14.01
CA TYR A 327 9.87 -25.48 13.89
C TYR A 327 9.74 -24.60 12.62
N ILE A 328 10.83 -23.96 12.19
CA ILE A 328 10.89 -23.17 10.95
C ILE A 328 10.89 -24.11 9.74
N GLU A 329 11.66 -25.20 9.79
CA GLU A 329 11.64 -26.23 8.75
C GLU A 329 10.22 -26.80 8.56
N GLN A 330 9.52 -27.09 9.65
CA GLN A 330 8.12 -27.55 9.62
C GLN A 330 7.19 -26.49 9.02
N ALA A 331 7.36 -25.22 9.38
CA ALA A 331 6.57 -24.11 8.83
C ALA A 331 6.76 -24.02 7.30
N ILE A 332 8.02 -24.08 6.83
CA ILE A 332 8.39 -24.03 5.41
C ILE A 332 7.82 -25.24 4.66
N ALA A 333 7.99 -26.45 5.19
CA ALA A 333 7.45 -27.65 4.56
C ALA A 333 5.92 -27.59 4.44
N TRP A 334 5.23 -27.14 5.48
CA TRP A 334 3.77 -27.05 5.50
C TRP A 334 3.21 -25.98 4.57
N ILE A 335 3.84 -24.80 4.47
CA ILE A 335 3.36 -23.72 3.59
C ILE A 335 3.58 -24.04 2.10
N ARG A 336 4.63 -24.82 1.79
CA ARG A 336 4.96 -25.26 0.42
C ARG A 336 4.03 -26.34 -0.10
N GLY A 337 3.65 -27.30 0.77
CA GLY A 337 2.66 -28.33 0.47
C GLY A 337 1.28 -27.75 0.15
#